data_AF-A0A820BTK3-F1
#
_entry.id   AF-A0A820BTK3-F1
#
_cell.length_a   1.000
_cell.length_b   1.000
_cell.length_c   1.000
_cell.angle_alpha   90.00
_cell.angle_beta   90.00
_cell.angle_gamma   90.00
#
_symmetry.space_group_name_H-M   'P 1'
#
loop_
_entity.id
_entity.type
_entity.pdbx_description
1 polymer ?
#
loop_
_entity_poly.entity_id
_entity_poly.type
_entity_poly.pdbx_seq_one_letter_code
_entity_poly.pdbx_strand_id
1 'polypeptide(L)'
;MTDHVLSLSSSIPTLLETKSDHCRLRIRFNQLSRERRLLTCLLILFAIIMFGLLIGIFILSWTFQVARYGESCDNDSGCERPFICHKKGASTPGMCRCPLKYDFIKDQCIGDLNALCTKDIDCQQYMLCSGMNDGTRRCQCQKQFEYDYDRRRCRGDYEAPCESNIDCRANLVCNKTVTPSVCSCESHYQYHPSVRKCRGDPGAVCDRATAECVDNAECRDGACECSHQFIPDENKICFDPCPPQIPNPARIRYPGNCRRFIDCQQKSKTECPEMTLFNLRTQLCDYPKNVFDCR
;
A
#
# COMPACT_ATOMS: atom_id res chain seq x y z
N MET A 1 25.13 -28.17 -3.37
CA MET A 1 25.14 -29.64 -3.25
C MET A 1 23.68 -30.04 -3.02
N THR A 2 22.89 -30.37 -4.02
CA THR A 2 23.08 -31.44 -5.00
C THR A 2 22.35 -31.13 -6.31
N ASP A 3 23.04 -31.40 -7.42
CA ASP A 3 22.54 -31.33 -8.80
C ASP A 3 21.63 -32.53 -9.12
N HIS A 4 20.63 -32.31 -9.97
CA HIS A 4 20.01 -33.39 -10.74
C HIS A 4 20.00 -33.04 -12.23
N VAL A 5 20.97 -33.63 -12.91
CA VAL A 5 21.06 -33.83 -14.36
C VAL A 5 20.22 -35.06 -14.70
N LEU A 6 19.31 -34.95 -15.69
CA LEU A 6 18.85 -36.11 -16.45
C LEU A 6 18.57 -35.73 -17.92
N SER A 7 18.97 -36.64 -18.79
CA SER A 7 19.27 -36.51 -20.21
C SER A 7 18.17 -37.05 -21.14
N LEU A 8 18.17 -36.52 -22.38
CA LEU A 8 17.98 -37.18 -23.69
C LEU A 8 16.96 -38.33 -23.84
N SER A 9 16.03 -38.19 -24.79
CA SER A 9 15.89 -39.20 -25.86
C SER A 9 15.24 -38.62 -27.12
N SER A 10 15.90 -38.90 -28.24
CA SER A 10 15.48 -38.68 -29.62
C SER A 10 14.76 -39.91 -30.15
N SER A 11 13.68 -39.75 -30.90
CA SER A 11 13.06 -40.83 -31.67
C SER A 11 12.71 -40.36 -33.08
N ILE A 12 13.51 -40.86 -34.01
CA ILE A 12 13.29 -40.87 -35.47
C ILE A 12 12.39 -42.06 -35.78
N PRO A 13 11.37 -41.94 -36.66
CA PRO A 13 10.78 -43.09 -37.31
C PRO A 13 11.35 -43.30 -38.71
N THR A 14 11.59 -44.57 -38.95
CA THR A 14 12.18 -45.28 -40.08
C THR A 14 11.34 -45.28 -41.36
N LEU A 15 12.08 -45.40 -42.46
CA LEU A 15 11.68 -45.86 -43.79
C LEU A 15 10.69 -47.04 -43.76
N LEU A 16 9.73 -47.01 -44.69
CA LEU A 16 9.02 -48.21 -45.15
C LEU A 16 8.98 -48.22 -46.68
N GLU A 17 9.72 -49.17 -47.25
CA GLU A 17 9.69 -49.63 -48.63
C GLU A 17 8.36 -50.33 -48.96
N THR A 18 7.77 -50.04 -50.12
CA THR A 18 6.92 -51.01 -50.84
C THR A 18 7.09 -50.90 -52.37
N LYS A 19 7.30 -52.09 -52.96
CA LYS A 19 7.29 -52.49 -54.40
C LYS A 19 6.19 -51.78 -55.21
N SER A 20 6.48 -51.23 -56.40
CA SER A 20 6.65 -51.91 -57.71
C SER A 20 5.50 -52.85 -58.08
N ASP A 21 4.58 -52.35 -58.91
CA ASP A 21 4.04 -53.11 -60.05
C ASP A 21 3.53 -52.19 -61.16
N HIS A 22 3.89 -52.54 -62.39
CA HIS A 22 3.47 -51.93 -63.65
C HIS A 22 2.00 -52.22 -63.96
N CYS A 23 1.23 -51.20 -64.38
CA CYS A 23 0.34 -51.41 -65.53
C CYS A 23 -0.04 -50.11 -66.26
N ARG A 24 -0.03 -50.25 -67.59
CA ARG A 24 -0.37 -49.32 -68.67
C ARG A 24 -1.44 -48.27 -68.37
N LEU A 25 -1.11 -47.01 -68.64
CA LEU A 25 -2.05 -46.00 -69.14
C LEU A 25 -1.31 -44.98 -70.02
N ARG A 26 -1.01 -45.41 -71.24
CA ARG A 26 -0.67 -44.54 -72.36
C ARG A 26 -1.99 -44.14 -72.98
N ILE A 27 -2.38 -42.87 -72.92
CA ILE A 27 -3.20 -42.11 -73.90
C ILE A 27 -3.60 -40.74 -73.27
N ARG A 28 -3.20 -39.65 -73.96
CA ARG A 28 -3.64 -38.24 -73.85
C ARG A 28 -3.22 -37.40 -72.61
N PHE A 29 -1.95 -36.99 -72.55
CA PHE A 29 -1.46 -35.95 -71.60
C PHE A 29 -1.02 -34.61 -72.24
N ASN A 30 -1.30 -34.39 -73.53
CA ASN A 30 -0.86 -33.17 -74.22
C ASN A 30 -1.87 -32.01 -74.26
N GLN A 31 -3.04 -32.13 -73.60
CA GLN A 31 -3.97 -31.00 -73.41
C GLN A 31 -4.11 -30.53 -71.95
N LEU A 32 -3.95 -31.43 -70.97
CA LEU A 32 -3.93 -31.08 -69.53
C LEU A 32 -2.68 -30.31 -69.07
N SER A 33 -1.64 -30.27 -69.90
CA SER A 33 -0.39 -29.52 -69.65
C SER A 33 -0.62 -28.00 -69.64
N ARG A 34 -1.57 -27.50 -70.44
CA ARG A 34 -1.79 -26.05 -70.57
C ARG A 34 -2.53 -25.48 -69.36
N GLU A 35 -3.54 -26.19 -68.85
CA GLU A 35 -4.29 -25.78 -67.65
C GLU A 35 -3.46 -25.89 -66.38
N ARG A 36 -2.64 -26.94 -66.22
CA ARG A 36 -1.72 -27.04 -65.07
C ARG A 36 -0.67 -25.93 -65.08
N ARG A 37 -0.13 -25.56 -66.26
CA ARG A 37 0.79 -24.43 -66.39
C ARG A 37 0.12 -23.12 -66.00
N LEU A 38 -1.13 -22.91 -66.42
CA LEU A 38 -1.91 -21.72 -66.05
C LEU A 38 -2.15 -21.65 -64.54
N LEU A 39 -2.48 -22.78 -63.91
CA LEU A 39 -2.69 -22.87 -62.46
C LEU A 39 -1.40 -22.60 -61.68
N THR A 40 -0.25 -23.16 -62.10
CA THR A 40 1.05 -22.84 -61.48
C THR A 40 1.41 -21.36 -61.64
N CYS A 41 1.17 -20.76 -62.81
CA CYS A 41 1.41 -19.33 -63.01
C CYS A 41 0.51 -18.49 -62.10
N LEU A 42 -0.77 -18.84 -61.95
CA LEU A 42 -1.71 -18.16 -61.04
C LEU A 42 -1.29 -18.29 -59.57
N LEU A 43 -0.83 -19.47 -59.14
CA LEU A 43 -0.34 -19.68 -57.77
C LEU A 43 0.94 -18.88 -57.47
N ILE A 44 1.87 -18.81 -58.43
CA ILE A 44 3.08 -17.99 -58.30
C ILE A 44 2.72 -16.51 -58.25
N LEU A 45 1.81 -16.04 -59.13
CA LEU A 45 1.34 -14.66 -59.12
C LEU A 45 0.67 -14.31 -57.78
N PHE A 46 -0.16 -15.20 -57.25
CA PHE A 46 -0.80 -15.04 -55.95
C PHE A 46 0.22 -14.99 -54.82
N ALA A 47 1.22 -15.87 -54.83
CA ALA A 47 2.29 -15.87 -53.83
C ALA A 47 3.11 -14.55 -53.86
N ILE A 48 3.41 -14.03 -55.05
CA ILE A 48 4.11 -12.74 -55.21
C ILE A 48 3.25 -11.59 -54.67
N ILE A 49 1.95 -11.57 -54.97
CA ILE A 49 1.02 -10.55 -54.47
C ILE A 49 0.94 -10.60 -52.93
N MET A 50 0.79 -11.79 -52.36
CA MET A 50 0.74 -11.97 -50.90
C MET A 50 2.05 -11.57 -50.22
N PHE A 51 3.19 -11.89 -50.83
CA PHE A 51 4.50 -11.49 -50.33
C PHE A 51 4.69 -9.97 -50.39
N GLY A 52 4.26 -9.33 -51.48
CA GLY A 52 4.26 -7.86 -51.61
C GLY A 52 3.37 -7.18 -50.56
N LEU A 53 2.18 -7.72 -50.28
CA LEU A 53 1.29 -7.23 -49.22
C LEU A 53 1.91 -7.40 -47.83
N LEU A 54 2.54 -8.55 -47.54
CA LEU A 54 3.23 -8.79 -46.26
C LEU A 54 4.42 -7.84 -46.07
N ILE A 55 5.22 -7.60 -47.11
CA ILE A 55 6.29 -6.60 -47.07
C ILE A 55 5.72 -5.20 -46.84
N GLY A 56 4.64 -4.83 -47.54
CA GLY A 56 3.97 -3.55 -47.35
C GLY A 56 3.51 -3.34 -45.90
N ILE A 57 2.90 -4.36 -45.28
CA ILE A 57 2.49 -4.33 -43.87
C ILE A 57 3.71 -4.22 -42.95
N PHE A 58 4.80 -4.95 -43.24
CA PHE A 58 6.02 -4.89 -42.43
C PHE A 58 6.69 -3.51 -42.49
N ILE A 59 6.75 -2.89 -43.67
CA ILE A 59 7.30 -1.55 -43.87
C ILE A 59 6.44 -0.51 -43.16
N LEU A 60 5.11 -0.59 -43.27
CA LEU A 60 4.19 0.31 -42.55
C LEU A 60 4.29 0.17 -41.03
N SER A 61 4.54 -1.04 -40.53
CA SER A 61 4.74 -1.31 -39.10
C SER A 61 6.09 -0.75 -38.60
N TRP A 62 7.14 -0.78 -39.43
CA TRP A 62 8.46 -0.24 -39.08
C TRP A 62 8.52 1.29 -39.03
N THR A 63 7.66 2.00 -39.77
CA THR A 63 7.69 3.47 -39.83
C THR A 63 7.02 4.18 -38.65
N PHE A 64 6.36 3.46 -37.74
CA PHE A 64 5.72 4.04 -36.55
C PHE A 64 6.31 3.47 -35.26
N GLN A 65 7.64 3.55 -35.10
CA GLN A 65 8.21 3.44 -33.76
C GLN A 65 7.87 4.72 -32.99
N VAL A 66 6.88 4.62 -32.11
CA VAL A 66 6.58 5.67 -31.15
C VAL A 66 7.64 5.63 -30.06
N ALA A 67 8.20 6.79 -29.72
CA ALA A 67 9.29 6.91 -28.76
C ALA A 67 8.83 6.56 -27.34
N ARG A 68 9.63 5.76 -26.65
CA ARG A 68 9.40 5.31 -25.27
C ARG A 68 9.92 6.32 -24.25
N TYR A 69 9.63 6.08 -22.97
CA TYR A 69 10.14 6.90 -21.88
C TYR A 69 11.66 7.11 -21.97
N GLY A 70 12.10 8.38 -21.89
CA GLY A 70 13.51 8.75 -21.97
C GLY A 70 14.07 8.89 -23.39
N GLU A 71 13.34 8.45 -24.42
CA GLU A 71 13.75 8.63 -25.81
C GLU A 71 13.48 10.06 -26.30
N SER A 72 14.22 10.43 -27.36
CA SER A 72 14.14 11.76 -27.95
C SER A 72 12.81 11.97 -28.67
N CYS A 73 12.25 13.17 -28.59
CA CYS A 73 11.01 13.54 -29.25
C CYS A 73 11.02 14.97 -29.79
N ASP A 74 10.32 15.16 -30.91
CA ASP A 74 10.13 16.48 -31.52
C ASP A 74 8.79 17.11 -31.16
N ASN A 75 7.79 16.31 -30.81
CA ASN A 75 6.46 16.73 -30.39
C ASN A 75 5.77 15.61 -29.59
N ASP A 76 4.61 15.90 -29.01
CA ASP A 76 3.86 14.95 -28.18
C ASP A 76 3.37 13.71 -28.95
N SER A 77 3.10 13.84 -30.25
CA SER A 77 2.72 12.67 -31.08
C SER A 77 3.86 11.68 -31.30
N GLY A 78 5.10 12.09 -31.05
CA GLY A 78 6.26 11.21 -31.10
C GLY A 78 6.36 10.26 -29.90
N CYS A 79 5.62 10.49 -28.81
CA CYS A 79 5.71 9.71 -27.58
C CYS A 79 4.59 8.68 -27.44
N GLU A 80 4.91 7.49 -26.93
CA GLU A 80 3.92 6.45 -26.67
C GLU A 80 2.98 6.93 -25.56
N ARG A 81 1.66 6.84 -25.73
CA ARG A 81 0.73 7.25 -24.67
C ARG A 81 0.98 6.37 -23.44
N PRO A 82 1.11 6.93 -22.22
CA PRO A 82 0.71 8.28 -21.80
C PRO A 82 1.84 9.34 -21.72
N PHE A 83 3.02 9.11 -22.32
CA PHE A 83 4.15 10.04 -22.24
C PHE A 83 3.90 11.33 -23.06
N ILE A 84 4.45 12.45 -22.59
CA ILE A 84 4.49 13.73 -23.30
C ILE A 84 5.92 14.21 -23.51
N CYS A 85 6.12 15.01 -24.56
CA CYS A 85 7.43 15.45 -24.98
C CYS A 85 7.89 16.69 -24.21
N HIS A 86 8.81 16.53 -23.26
CA HIS A 86 9.37 17.64 -22.50
C HIS A 86 10.60 18.24 -23.21
N LYS A 87 10.46 19.46 -23.75
CA LYS A 87 11.59 20.24 -24.31
C LYS A 87 12.18 21.19 -23.27
N LYS A 88 13.52 21.26 -23.20
CA LYS A 88 14.26 22.22 -22.34
C LYS A 88 14.58 23.57 -23.03
N GLY A 89 14.30 23.70 -24.33
CA GLY A 89 14.56 24.89 -25.12
C GLY A 89 14.25 24.67 -26.61
N ALA A 90 14.36 25.73 -27.42
CA ALA A 90 14.03 25.69 -28.85
C ALA A 90 14.97 24.79 -29.68
N SER A 91 16.19 24.54 -29.19
CA SER A 91 17.27 23.88 -29.92
C SER A 91 17.75 22.57 -29.31
N THR A 92 17.15 22.11 -28.20
CA THR A 92 17.44 20.80 -27.61
C THR A 92 16.35 19.80 -27.97
N PRO A 93 16.68 18.58 -28.43
CA PRO A 93 15.69 17.53 -28.59
C PRO A 93 14.93 17.31 -27.28
N GLY A 94 13.61 17.14 -27.38
CA GLY A 94 12.78 16.84 -26.22
C GLY A 94 13.00 15.42 -25.74
N MET A 95 12.53 15.10 -24.54
CA MET A 95 12.49 13.72 -24.05
C MET A 95 11.07 13.33 -23.66
N CYS A 96 10.64 12.13 -24.05
CA CYS A 96 9.36 11.59 -23.61
C CYS A 96 9.42 11.32 -22.10
N ARG A 97 8.51 11.95 -21.35
CA ARG A 97 8.40 11.80 -19.90
C ARG A 97 6.94 11.65 -19.50
N CYS A 98 6.70 11.17 -18.30
CA CYS A 98 5.36 11.18 -17.73
C CYS A 98 4.85 12.62 -17.56
N PRO A 99 3.53 12.85 -17.67
CA PRO A 99 2.96 14.16 -17.45
C PRO A 99 3.23 14.69 -16.04
N LEU A 100 3.07 16.00 -15.85
CA LEU A 100 3.12 16.59 -14.51
C LEU A 100 2.10 15.89 -13.60
N LYS A 101 2.55 15.53 -12.38
CA LYS A 101 1.81 14.71 -11.39
C LYS A 101 1.69 13.23 -11.73
N TYR A 102 2.55 12.70 -12.59
CA TYR A 102 2.70 11.25 -12.76
C TYR A 102 4.14 10.84 -12.46
N ASP A 103 4.30 9.70 -11.82
CA ASP A 103 5.60 9.10 -11.57
C ASP A 103 5.78 7.88 -12.49
N PHE A 104 7.01 7.64 -12.96
CA PHE A 104 7.32 6.51 -13.81
C PHE A 104 7.65 5.28 -12.95
N ILE A 105 6.77 4.27 -12.96
CA ILE A 105 6.90 3.06 -12.14
C ILE A 105 6.65 1.85 -13.05
N LYS A 106 7.64 0.95 -13.18
CA LYS A 106 7.56 -0.29 -13.96
C LYS A 106 7.00 -0.08 -15.38
N ASP A 107 7.59 0.85 -16.12
CA ASP A 107 7.22 1.18 -17.51
C ASP A 107 5.84 1.85 -17.69
N GLN A 108 5.20 2.30 -16.61
CA GLN A 108 3.93 3.00 -16.63
C GLN A 108 4.02 4.34 -15.93
N CYS A 109 3.27 5.33 -16.44
CA CYS A 109 3.05 6.58 -15.73
C CYS A 109 1.87 6.41 -14.78
N ILE A 110 2.15 6.45 -13.48
CA ILE A 110 1.13 6.31 -12.44
C ILE A 110 0.82 7.70 -11.87
N GLY A 111 -0.44 8.08 -11.92
CA GLY A 111 -0.96 9.38 -11.51
C GLY A 111 -0.97 9.54 -9.99
N ASP A 112 -0.39 10.65 -9.54
CA ASP A 112 -0.35 11.12 -8.17
C ASP A 112 -1.64 11.91 -7.82
N LEU A 113 -1.71 12.51 -6.62
CA LEU A 113 -2.85 13.29 -6.19
C LEU A 113 -3.23 14.38 -7.21
N ASN A 114 -4.51 14.38 -7.59
CA ASN A 114 -5.08 15.29 -8.59
C ASN A 114 -4.55 15.13 -10.03
N ALA A 115 -3.83 14.05 -10.35
CA ALA A 115 -3.55 13.69 -11.73
C ALA A 115 -4.85 13.36 -12.47
N LEU A 116 -4.92 13.66 -13.77
CA LEU A 116 -6.08 13.28 -14.58
C LEU A 116 -6.12 11.75 -14.71
N CYS A 117 -7.31 11.18 -14.80
CA CYS A 117 -7.41 9.73 -14.92
C CYS A 117 -8.65 9.35 -15.74
N THR A 118 -8.61 8.17 -16.32
CA THR A 118 -9.76 7.56 -17.00
C THR A 118 -10.25 6.34 -16.25
N LYS A 119 -9.34 5.61 -15.60
CA LYS A 119 -9.57 4.39 -14.84
C LYS A 119 -8.77 4.42 -13.54
N ASP A 120 -9.16 3.60 -12.57
CA ASP A 120 -8.47 3.52 -11.28
C ASP A 120 -7.02 3.02 -11.41
N ILE A 121 -6.73 2.19 -12.41
CA ILE A 121 -5.37 1.72 -12.71
C ILE A 121 -4.41 2.84 -13.14
N ASP A 122 -4.94 4.00 -13.54
CA ASP A 122 -4.13 5.17 -13.89
C ASP A 122 -3.58 5.88 -12.64
N CYS A 123 -4.05 5.52 -11.44
CA CYS A 123 -3.71 6.16 -10.17
C CYS A 123 -2.81 5.28 -9.30
N GLN A 124 -2.08 5.90 -8.37
CA GLN A 124 -1.26 5.17 -7.39
C GLN A 124 -2.08 4.23 -6.50
N GLN A 125 -1.39 3.30 -5.83
CA GLN A 125 -2.01 2.38 -4.87
C GLN A 125 -2.81 3.15 -3.82
N TYR A 126 -3.99 2.64 -3.48
CA TYR A 126 -4.96 3.25 -2.56
C TYR A 126 -5.58 4.59 -3.04
N MET A 127 -5.41 4.95 -4.32
CA MET A 127 -6.17 6.02 -4.97
C MET A 127 -7.28 5.45 -5.85
N LEU A 128 -8.29 6.28 -6.11
CA LEU A 128 -9.38 6.02 -7.04
C LEU A 128 -9.52 7.18 -8.02
N CYS A 129 -9.94 6.87 -9.24
CA CYS A 129 -10.22 7.86 -10.26
C CYS A 129 -11.62 8.46 -10.06
N SER A 130 -11.68 9.57 -9.30
CA SER A 130 -12.93 10.19 -8.85
C SER A 130 -13.33 11.36 -9.75
N GLY A 131 -14.64 11.49 -10.01
CA GLY A 131 -15.20 12.61 -10.76
C GLY A 131 -15.19 13.91 -9.95
N MET A 132 -14.85 15.01 -10.61
CA MET A 132 -14.84 16.37 -10.08
C MET A 132 -16.04 17.18 -10.60
N ASN A 133 -16.36 18.28 -9.93
CA ASN A 133 -17.49 19.16 -10.31
C ASN A 133 -17.30 19.82 -11.70
N ASP A 134 -16.08 19.89 -12.21
CA ASP A 134 -15.74 20.42 -13.53
C ASP A 134 -15.93 19.38 -14.67
N GLY A 135 -16.42 18.18 -14.35
CA GLY A 135 -16.57 17.07 -15.29
C GLY A 135 -15.28 16.30 -15.58
N THR A 136 -14.14 16.74 -15.04
CA THR A 136 -12.87 15.99 -15.12
C THR A 136 -12.86 14.86 -14.10
N ARG A 137 -12.04 13.84 -14.33
CA ARG A 137 -11.76 12.79 -13.34
C ARG A 137 -10.32 12.89 -12.90
N ARG A 138 -10.10 12.78 -11.58
CA ARG A 138 -8.78 12.93 -10.98
C ARG A 138 -8.51 11.87 -9.92
N CYS A 139 -7.24 11.49 -9.78
CA CYS A 139 -6.80 10.58 -8.74
C CYS A 139 -6.97 11.22 -7.36
N GLN A 140 -7.70 10.53 -6.48
CA GLN A 140 -7.91 10.91 -5.08
C GLN A 140 -7.66 9.70 -4.18
N CYS A 141 -7.13 9.93 -2.97
CA CYS A 141 -7.04 8.88 -1.97
C CYS A 141 -8.42 8.32 -1.63
N GLN A 142 -8.50 7.02 -1.38
CA GLN A 142 -9.68 6.40 -0.80
C GLN A 142 -10.03 7.01 0.56
N LYS A 143 -11.29 6.95 1.00
CA LYS A 143 -11.77 7.62 2.23
C LYS A 143 -11.00 7.27 3.52
N GLN A 144 -10.38 6.08 3.58
CA GLN A 144 -9.60 5.59 4.71
C GLN A 144 -8.11 5.98 4.63
N PHE A 145 -7.73 6.75 3.61
CA PHE A 145 -6.35 7.11 3.34
C PHE A 145 -6.21 8.63 3.25
N GLU A 146 -5.12 9.15 3.80
CA GLU A 146 -4.75 10.55 3.71
C GLU A 146 -3.49 10.69 2.84
N TYR A 147 -3.43 11.76 2.05
CA TYR A 147 -2.28 11.99 1.18
C TYR A 147 -1.11 12.58 1.95
N ASP A 148 0.03 11.90 1.93
CA ASP A 148 1.30 12.37 2.47
C ASP A 148 2.06 13.11 1.36
N TYR A 149 2.16 14.44 1.49
CA TYR A 149 2.84 15.30 0.52
C TYR A 149 4.35 15.09 0.47
N ASP A 150 4.98 14.73 1.58
CA ASP A 150 6.43 14.54 1.65
C ASP A 150 6.83 13.25 0.91
N ARG A 151 6.00 12.21 1.03
CA ARG A 151 6.23 10.92 0.36
C ARG A 151 5.42 10.71 -0.92
N ARG A 152 4.64 11.70 -1.33
CA ARG A 152 3.81 11.72 -2.53
C ARG A 152 2.97 10.45 -2.75
N ARG A 153 2.21 10.05 -1.73
CA ARG A 153 1.35 8.85 -1.78
C ARG A 153 0.29 8.85 -0.68
N CYS A 154 -0.75 8.04 -0.86
CA CYS A 154 -1.79 7.83 0.15
C CYS A 154 -1.30 6.89 1.26
N ARG A 155 -1.61 7.23 2.51
CA ARG A 155 -1.35 6.39 3.68
C ARG A 155 -2.63 6.12 4.45
N GLY A 156 -2.81 4.87 4.84
CA GLY A 156 -3.96 4.37 5.58
C GLY A 156 -3.99 4.89 7.00
N ASP A 157 -5.18 5.28 7.45
CA ASP A 157 -5.48 5.51 8.86
C ASP A 157 -5.69 4.17 9.59
N TYR A 158 -6.10 4.23 10.87
CA TYR A 158 -6.41 3.04 11.66
C TYR A 158 -7.45 2.14 10.95
N GLU A 159 -7.21 0.83 10.98
CA GLU A 159 -7.96 -0.23 10.27
C GLU A 159 -7.91 -0.18 8.73
N ALA A 160 -7.20 0.78 8.12
CA ALA A 160 -7.00 0.77 6.68
C ALA A 160 -6.15 -0.44 6.26
N PRO A 161 -6.44 -1.07 5.11
CA PRO A 161 -5.67 -2.21 4.63
C PRO A 161 -4.23 -1.78 4.27
N CYS A 162 -3.26 -2.66 4.56
CA CYS A 162 -1.84 -2.39 4.34
C CYS A 162 -1.09 -3.63 3.89
N GLU A 163 0.02 -3.46 3.16
CA GLU A 163 0.96 -4.54 2.81
C GLU A 163 2.25 -4.44 3.63
N SER A 164 2.60 -3.23 4.05
CA SER A 164 3.78 -2.92 4.86
C SER A 164 3.60 -1.66 5.69
N ASN A 165 4.52 -1.41 6.65
CA ASN A 165 4.46 -0.24 7.53
C ASN A 165 4.54 1.09 6.76
N ILE A 166 5.03 1.06 5.53
CA ILE A 166 5.10 2.25 4.70
C ILE A 166 3.69 2.71 4.29
N ASP A 167 2.71 1.83 4.26
CA ASP A 167 1.34 2.15 3.83
C ASP A 167 0.54 2.83 4.94
N CYS A 168 0.99 2.76 6.18
CA CYS A 168 0.32 3.33 7.34
C CYS A 168 0.79 4.76 7.63
N ARG A 169 -0.13 5.56 8.19
CA ARG A 169 0.17 6.90 8.72
C ARG A 169 1.18 6.83 9.88
N ALA A 170 1.79 7.96 10.23
CA ALA A 170 2.70 8.07 11.37
C ALA A 170 2.11 7.42 12.64
N ASN A 171 2.96 6.70 13.38
CA ASN A 171 2.63 5.97 14.61
C ASN A 171 1.65 4.79 14.46
N LEU A 172 1.31 4.41 13.22
CA LEU A 172 0.64 3.16 12.89
C LEU A 172 1.65 2.18 12.28
N VAL A 173 1.47 0.90 12.61
CA VAL A 173 2.21 -0.23 12.05
C VAL A 173 1.26 -1.14 11.29
N CYS A 174 1.74 -1.77 10.23
CA CYS A 174 0.94 -2.70 9.47
C CYS A 174 0.88 -4.04 10.22
N ASN A 175 -0.27 -4.33 10.81
CA ASN A 175 -0.49 -5.55 11.54
C ASN A 175 -0.81 -6.72 10.59
N LYS A 176 0.19 -7.57 10.38
CA LYS A 176 0.10 -8.75 9.52
C LYS A 176 -0.52 -9.95 10.21
N THR A 177 -0.84 -9.88 11.50
CA THR A 177 -1.50 -10.98 12.22
C THR A 177 -3.01 -11.04 11.96
N VAL A 178 -3.59 -9.99 11.37
CA VAL A 178 -5.00 -9.91 10.98
C VAL A 178 -5.10 -10.09 9.46
N THR A 179 -6.19 -10.73 9.00
CA THR A 179 -6.48 -10.94 7.57
C THR A 179 -7.83 -10.30 7.23
N PRO A 180 -7.88 -9.27 6.36
CA PRO A 180 -6.74 -8.63 5.70
C PRO A 180 -5.82 -7.91 6.71
N SER A 181 -4.56 -7.70 6.33
CA SER A 181 -3.62 -6.93 7.15
C SER A 181 -4.06 -5.47 7.20
N VAL A 182 -4.01 -4.88 8.40
CA VAL A 182 -4.55 -3.54 8.66
C VAL A 182 -3.57 -2.69 9.45
N CYS A 183 -3.63 -1.37 9.27
CA CYS A 183 -2.89 -0.41 10.07
C CYS A 183 -3.45 -0.39 11.50
N SER A 184 -2.62 -0.70 12.49
CA SER A 184 -2.97 -0.61 13.91
C SER A 184 -1.91 0.17 14.67
N CYS A 185 -2.24 0.62 15.88
CA CYS A 185 -1.24 1.22 16.75
C CYS A 185 -0.16 0.19 17.12
N GLU A 186 1.05 0.68 17.35
CA GLU A 186 2.14 -0.12 17.90
C GLU A 186 1.85 -0.53 19.35
N SER A 187 2.56 -1.52 19.88
CA SER A 187 2.42 -1.93 21.28
C SER A 187 2.62 -0.73 22.22
N HIS A 188 1.72 -0.59 23.21
CA HIS A 188 1.68 0.53 24.16
C HIS A 188 1.14 1.85 23.60
N TYR A 189 0.50 1.81 22.43
CA TYR A 189 -0.25 2.92 21.89
C TYR A 189 -1.73 2.56 21.72
N GLN A 190 -2.61 3.51 22.02
CA GLN A 190 -4.06 3.38 21.87
C GLN A 190 -4.58 4.33 20.80
N TYR A 191 -5.50 3.85 19.95
CA TYR A 191 -6.13 4.68 18.94
C TYR A 191 -7.20 5.57 19.56
N HIS A 192 -7.07 6.88 19.39
CA HIS A 192 -8.07 7.85 19.81
C HIS A 192 -8.92 8.32 18.62
N PRO A 193 -10.21 7.93 18.52
CA PRO A 193 -11.06 8.26 17.37
C PRO A 193 -11.26 9.77 17.18
N SER A 194 -11.33 10.54 18.27
CA SER A 194 -11.58 11.99 18.21
C SER A 194 -10.47 12.76 17.50
N VAL A 195 -9.23 12.27 17.58
CA VAL A 195 -8.06 12.90 16.91
C VAL A 195 -7.51 12.07 15.76
N ARG A 196 -8.09 10.88 15.50
CA ARG A 196 -7.67 9.91 14.48
C ARG A 196 -6.18 9.57 14.53
N LYS A 197 -5.63 9.42 15.73
CA LYS A 197 -4.20 9.17 15.96
C LYS A 197 -3.97 8.16 17.08
N CYS A 198 -2.83 7.48 17.01
CA CYS A 198 -2.33 6.62 18.08
C CYS A 198 -1.64 7.47 19.14
N ARG A 199 -2.02 7.27 20.40
CA ARG A 199 -1.41 7.94 21.54
C ARG A 199 -0.72 6.96 22.47
N GLY A 200 0.46 7.31 22.94
CA GLY A 200 1.28 6.47 23.81
C GLY A 200 0.72 6.44 25.24
N ASP A 201 0.50 5.24 25.76
CA ASP A 201 0.14 5.02 27.15
C ASP A 201 1.32 5.38 28.08
N PRO A 202 1.09 5.66 29.37
CA PRO A 202 2.09 5.66 30.42
C PRO A 202 3.11 4.52 30.28
N GLY A 203 4.39 4.88 30.13
CA GLY A 203 5.52 3.98 29.89
C GLY A 203 5.82 3.69 28.41
N ALA A 204 5.02 4.16 27.45
CA ALA A 204 5.34 4.07 26.03
C ALA A 204 6.56 4.95 25.69
N VAL A 205 7.44 4.45 24.83
CA VAL A 205 8.60 5.22 24.35
C VAL A 205 8.11 6.37 23.49
N CYS A 206 8.62 7.58 23.74
CA CYS A 206 8.19 8.80 23.09
C CYS A 206 9.38 9.70 22.73
N ASP A 207 9.23 10.54 21.70
CA ASP A 207 10.22 11.58 21.34
C ASP A 207 9.55 12.96 21.49
N ARG A 208 10.22 13.92 22.14
CA ARG A 208 9.67 15.27 22.38
C ARG A 208 9.21 15.99 21.10
N ALA A 209 9.72 15.61 19.93
CA ALA A 209 9.33 16.18 18.64
C ALA A 209 8.04 15.60 18.04
N THR A 210 7.67 14.36 18.38
CA THR A 210 6.59 13.60 17.72
C THR A 210 5.63 12.90 18.68
N ALA A 211 5.92 12.97 19.98
CA ALA A 211 5.18 12.29 21.02
C ALA A 211 3.77 12.83 21.16
N GLU A 212 2.80 11.97 20.85
CA GLU A 212 1.42 12.14 21.29
C GLU A 212 1.19 11.12 22.40
N CYS A 213 1.53 11.47 23.63
CA CYS A 213 1.08 10.68 24.77
C CYS A 213 -0.45 10.83 24.93
N VAL A 214 -1.09 9.91 25.66
CA VAL A 214 -2.52 10.01 25.99
C VAL A 214 -2.85 11.33 26.70
N ASP A 215 -4.14 11.67 26.77
CA ASP A 215 -4.57 12.91 27.43
C ASP A 215 -4.00 12.99 28.86
N ASN A 216 -3.49 14.17 29.22
CA ASN A 216 -2.86 14.43 30.52
C ASN A 216 -1.54 13.66 30.77
N ALA A 217 -0.89 13.15 29.72
CA ALA A 217 0.47 12.65 29.75
C ALA A 217 1.42 13.53 28.92
N GLU A 218 2.67 13.59 29.35
CA GLU A 218 3.76 14.33 28.73
C GLU A 218 4.94 13.39 28.47
N CYS A 219 5.70 13.67 27.41
CA CYS A 219 6.92 12.93 27.12
C CYS A 219 8.08 13.41 28.01
N ARG A 220 8.48 12.60 29.00
CA ARG A 220 9.57 12.86 29.93
C ARG A 220 10.62 11.77 29.83
N ASP A 221 11.87 12.18 29.66
CA ASP A 221 13.03 11.28 29.55
C ASP A 221 12.84 10.11 28.55
N GLY A 222 12.10 10.37 27.46
CA GLY A 222 11.83 9.39 26.41
C GLY A 222 10.68 8.42 26.70
N ALA A 223 9.92 8.63 27.78
CA ALA A 223 8.73 7.86 28.13
C ALA A 223 7.50 8.75 28.35
N CYS A 224 6.32 8.27 27.96
CA CYS A 224 5.07 8.92 28.30
C CYS A 224 4.81 8.78 29.81
N GLU A 225 4.70 9.90 30.51
CA GLU A 225 4.38 9.96 31.93
C GLU A 225 3.17 10.85 32.15
N CYS A 226 2.27 10.49 33.06
CA CYS A 226 1.19 11.39 33.44
C CYS A 226 1.76 12.71 33.95
N SER A 227 1.19 13.85 33.53
CA SER A 227 1.57 15.16 34.05
C SER A 227 1.42 15.18 35.57
N HIS A 228 2.17 16.05 36.26
CA HIS A 228 2.31 16.05 37.73
C HIS A 228 1.04 15.99 38.59
N GLN A 229 -0.14 16.31 38.04
CA GLN A 229 -1.42 16.28 38.75
C GLN A 229 -2.24 15.01 38.47
N PHE A 230 -1.81 14.14 37.56
CA PHE A 230 -2.53 12.94 37.14
C PHE A 230 -1.74 11.68 37.50
N ILE A 231 -2.47 10.59 37.72
CA ILE A 231 -1.90 9.28 38.04
C ILE A 231 -2.44 8.25 37.04
N PRO A 232 -1.61 7.31 36.55
CA PRO A 232 -2.10 6.25 35.69
C PRO A 232 -2.96 5.25 36.48
N ASP A 233 -4.10 4.86 35.94
CA ASP A 233 -4.90 3.73 36.44
C ASP A 233 -4.36 2.38 35.92
N GLU A 234 -5.08 1.29 36.20
CA GLU A 234 -4.73 -0.05 35.73
C GLU A 234 -4.81 -0.21 34.20
N ASN A 235 -5.58 0.64 33.54
CA ASN A 235 -5.70 0.72 32.07
C ASN A 235 -4.74 1.75 31.46
N LYS A 236 -3.81 2.30 32.27
CA LYS A 236 -2.85 3.34 31.87
C LYS A 236 -3.51 4.64 31.39
N ILE A 237 -4.68 4.97 31.91
CA ILE A 237 -5.34 6.25 31.67
C ILE A 237 -4.92 7.22 32.77
N CYS A 238 -4.48 8.43 32.39
CA CYS A 238 -4.12 9.48 33.35
C CYS A 238 -5.40 10.19 33.85
N PHE A 239 -5.73 9.99 35.12
CA PHE A 239 -6.88 10.66 35.77
C PHE A 239 -6.42 11.58 36.90
N ASP A 240 -7.20 12.64 37.16
CA ASP A 240 -6.97 13.53 38.29
C ASP A 240 -7.55 12.87 39.54
N PRO A 241 -6.69 12.43 40.50
CA PRO A 241 -7.17 11.79 41.70
C PRO A 241 -7.76 12.77 42.72
N CYS A 242 -7.49 14.07 42.59
CA CYS A 242 -7.77 15.06 43.63
C CYS A 242 -8.40 16.32 43.03
N PRO A 243 -9.59 16.22 42.42
CA PRO A 243 -10.24 17.39 41.83
C PRO A 243 -10.55 18.42 42.92
N PRO A 244 -10.46 19.72 42.61
CA PRO A 244 -10.55 20.83 43.58
C PRO A 244 -11.90 20.94 44.31
N GLN A 245 -12.89 20.13 43.92
CA GLN A 245 -14.24 20.16 44.45
C GLN A 245 -14.53 19.11 45.53
N ILE A 246 -13.58 18.22 45.88
CA ILE A 246 -13.84 17.26 46.95
C ILE A 246 -13.66 17.97 48.30
N PRO A 247 -14.72 18.10 49.12
CA PRO A 247 -14.58 18.59 50.49
C PRO A 247 -13.81 17.53 51.29
N ASN A 248 -12.49 17.65 51.28
CA ASN A 248 -11.54 17.07 52.21
C ASN A 248 -11.79 15.59 52.60
N PRO A 249 -11.34 14.68 51.75
CA PRO A 249 -10.44 13.65 52.22
C PRO A 249 -9.03 13.99 51.76
N ALA A 250 -8.09 14.09 52.70
CA ALA A 250 -6.67 14.21 52.39
C ALA A 250 -6.18 13.01 51.54
N ARG A 251 -6.90 11.88 51.58
CA ARG A 251 -6.57 10.63 50.91
C ARG A 251 -7.79 10.03 50.23
N ILE A 252 -7.66 9.66 48.96
CA ILE A 252 -8.69 8.92 48.23
C ILE A 252 -8.26 7.49 47.96
N ARG A 253 -9.20 6.58 47.76
CA ARG A 253 -8.89 5.21 47.36
C ARG A 253 -8.32 5.17 45.94
N TYR A 254 -7.33 4.31 45.70
CA TYR A 254 -6.85 4.04 44.34
C TYR A 254 -7.91 3.25 43.55
N PRO A 255 -8.28 3.68 42.32
CA PRO A 255 -9.25 2.96 41.48
C PRO A 255 -8.81 1.51 41.22
N GLY A 256 -9.74 0.56 41.31
CA GLY A 256 -9.47 -0.87 41.08
C GLY A 256 -8.72 -1.60 42.21
N ASN A 257 -8.03 -0.87 43.10
CA ASN A 257 -7.19 -1.49 44.14
C ASN A 257 -7.41 -0.90 45.52
N CYS A 258 -8.21 -1.60 46.34
CA CYS A 258 -8.53 -1.16 47.69
C CYS A 258 -7.39 -1.26 48.70
N ARG A 259 -6.28 -1.94 48.37
CA ARG A 259 -5.08 -1.92 49.22
C ARG A 259 -4.28 -0.64 49.03
N ARG A 260 -4.63 0.20 48.06
CA ARG A 260 -3.88 1.41 47.73
C ARG A 260 -4.73 2.66 47.89
N PHE A 261 -4.08 3.75 48.23
CA PHE A 261 -4.68 5.06 48.32
C PHE A 261 -3.74 6.12 47.76
N ILE A 262 -4.31 7.27 47.43
CA ILE A 262 -3.60 8.43 46.91
C ILE A 262 -3.71 9.51 47.96
N ASP A 263 -2.57 10.00 48.44
CA ASP A 263 -2.51 11.15 49.32
C ASP A 263 -2.51 12.42 48.48
N CYS A 264 -3.59 13.18 48.54
CA CYS A 264 -3.77 14.40 47.75
C CYS A 264 -2.85 15.54 48.20
N GLN A 265 -2.35 15.51 49.43
CA GLN A 265 -1.41 16.52 49.92
C GLN A 265 0.00 16.22 49.43
N GLN A 266 0.40 14.94 49.47
CA GLN A 266 1.73 14.51 49.04
C GLN A 266 1.80 14.13 47.55
N LYS A 267 0.66 14.07 46.86
CA LYS A 267 0.49 13.59 45.49
C LYS A 267 1.16 12.23 45.25
N SER A 268 1.08 11.35 46.25
CA SER A 268 1.78 10.08 46.26
C SER A 268 0.81 8.90 46.37
N LYS A 269 1.17 7.80 45.71
CA LYS A 269 0.48 6.51 45.83
C LYS A 269 1.09 5.73 46.98
N THR A 270 0.26 5.31 47.92
CA THR A 270 0.68 4.52 49.09
C THR A 270 -0.09 3.21 49.15
N GLU A 271 0.60 2.13 49.53
CA GLU A 271 0.00 0.81 49.74
C GLU A 271 -0.17 0.53 51.23
N CYS A 272 -1.34 0.01 51.58
CA CYS A 272 -1.67 -0.42 52.93
C CYS A 272 -0.88 -1.67 53.33
N PRO A 273 -0.54 -1.82 54.63
CA PRO A 273 0.06 -3.04 55.18
C PRO A 273 -0.71 -4.30 54.78
N GLU A 274 -0.04 -5.45 54.82
CA GLU A 274 -0.66 -6.73 54.49
C GLU A 274 -1.97 -6.96 55.25
N MET A 275 -2.94 -7.57 54.56
CA MET A 275 -4.29 -7.87 55.07
C MET A 275 -5.14 -6.65 55.47
N THR A 276 -4.75 -5.42 55.11
CA THR A 276 -5.55 -4.20 55.34
C THR A 276 -5.95 -3.52 54.03
N LEU A 277 -7.08 -2.81 54.06
CA LEU A 277 -7.65 -2.06 52.93
C LEU A 277 -7.81 -0.59 53.33
N PHE A 278 -7.75 0.32 52.37
CA PHE A 278 -7.97 1.73 52.62
C PHE A 278 -9.45 2.02 52.90
N ASN A 279 -9.71 2.50 54.11
CA ASN A 279 -11.02 2.90 54.59
C ASN A 279 -11.24 4.39 54.30
N LEU A 280 -12.12 4.69 53.33
CA LEU A 280 -12.39 6.08 52.91
C LEU A 280 -13.01 6.90 54.04
N ARG A 281 -13.79 6.27 54.93
CA ARG A 281 -14.45 6.93 56.06
C ARG A 281 -13.46 7.38 57.13
N THR A 282 -12.46 6.56 57.43
CA THR A 282 -11.46 6.86 58.48
C THR A 282 -10.16 7.44 57.92
N GLN A 283 -9.98 7.43 56.60
CA GLN A 283 -8.77 7.91 55.91
C GLN A 283 -7.49 7.12 56.28
N LEU A 284 -7.66 5.87 56.72
CA LEU A 284 -6.59 4.98 57.20
C LEU A 284 -6.74 3.57 56.62
N CYS A 285 -5.68 2.77 56.71
CA CYS A 285 -5.73 1.35 56.41
C CYS A 285 -6.39 0.59 57.57
N ASP A 286 -7.37 -0.24 57.25
CA ASP A 286 -8.21 -0.95 58.22
C ASP A 286 -8.46 -2.38 57.75
N TYR A 287 -8.91 -3.25 58.64
CA TYR A 287 -9.24 -4.63 58.29
C TYR A 287 -10.46 -4.69 57.35
N PRO A 288 -10.53 -5.65 56.41
CA PRO A 288 -11.60 -5.74 55.42
C PRO A 288 -13.02 -5.69 55.99
N LYS A 289 -13.22 -6.26 57.19
CA LYS A 289 -14.51 -6.24 57.90
C LYS A 289 -15.06 -4.82 58.19
N ASN A 290 -14.17 -3.84 58.30
CA ASN A 290 -14.48 -2.44 58.62
C ASN A 290 -14.56 -1.54 57.37
N VAL A 291 -14.21 -2.06 56.18
CA VAL A 291 -14.21 -1.33 54.92
C VAL A 291 -15.41 -1.76 54.07
N PHE A 292 -16.52 -1.04 54.23
CA PHE A 292 -17.77 -1.38 53.54
C PHE A 292 -17.78 -1.00 52.07
N ASP A 293 -17.04 0.05 51.71
CA ASP A 293 -17.04 0.58 50.35
C ASP A 293 -16.14 -0.24 49.39
N CYS A 294 -15.45 -1.27 49.90
CA CYS A 294 -14.64 -2.21 49.11
C CYS A 294 -15.09 -3.65 49.37
N ARG A 295 -16.11 -4.11 48.64
CA ARG A 295 -16.57 -5.50 48.64
C ARG A 295 -16.93 -5.92 47.23
#